data_AF-A0AAV0EP94-F1
#
_entry.id   AF-A0AAV0EP94-F1
#
_cell.length_a   1.000
_cell.length_b   1.000
_cell.length_c   1.000
_cell.angle_alpha   90.00
_cell.angle_beta   90.00
_cell.angle_gamma   90.00
#
_symmetry.space_group_name_H-M   'P 1'
#
loop_
_entity.id
_entity.type
_entity.pdbx_description
1 polymer ?
#
loop_
_entity_poly.entity_id
_entity_poly.type
_entity_poly.pdbx_seq_one_letter_code
_entity_poly.pdbx_strand_id
1 'polypeptide(L)'
;MLKAQTFVLGWARAQNDRRGRLQESCKAKPFWCRPSVGRLKLNVDAAVREDKCGLGWCLRDAAGSFVTGAAKPRTGRLSSLEAELIGIMEALSWLQGTDWKIVDVESDASRAIMEITRGSSCSSYGLVADDIRDIAKNFSSISFSHIRRSANRIAHELARAACSMSDLHSWFYYILPVVFIFCPEQ
;
A
#
# COMPACT_ATOMS: atom_id res chain seq x y z
N MET A 1 -1.88 11.21 -16.65
CA MET A 1 -0.98 11.66 -15.56
C MET A 1 -1.68 12.46 -14.45
N LEU A 2 -2.79 13.18 -14.71
CA LEU A 2 -3.38 14.16 -13.75
C LEU A 2 -4.27 13.59 -12.61
N LYS A 3 -4.81 12.37 -12.71
CA LYS A 3 -5.86 11.87 -11.79
C LYS A 3 -5.37 11.48 -10.38
N ALA A 4 -4.18 10.88 -10.29
CA ALA A 4 -3.60 10.49 -8.99
C ALA A 4 -3.14 11.72 -8.19
N GLN A 5 -2.49 12.68 -8.85
CA GLN A 5 -2.05 13.93 -8.23
C GLN A 5 -3.24 14.78 -7.74
N THR A 6 -4.28 14.94 -8.56
CA THR A 6 -5.50 15.67 -8.15
C THR A 6 -6.22 14.98 -6.99
N PHE A 7 -6.24 13.63 -6.95
CA PHE A 7 -6.78 12.89 -5.82
C PHE A 7 -5.97 13.12 -4.54
N VAL A 8 -4.63 13.04 -4.60
CA VAL A 8 -3.74 13.28 -3.45
C VAL A 8 -3.89 14.70 -2.91
N LEU A 9 -3.93 15.71 -3.79
CA LEU A 9 -4.12 17.11 -3.41
C LEU A 9 -5.51 17.36 -2.81
N GLY A 10 -6.57 16.81 -3.41
CA GLY A 10 -7.93 16.90 -2.88
C GLY A 10 -8.06 16.22 -1.51
N TRP A 11 -7.37 15.10 -1.33
CA TRP A 11 -7.34 14.36 -0.07
C TRP A 11 -6.55 15.08 1.02
N ALA A 12 -5.38 15.65 0.70
CA ALA A 12 -4.58 16.44 1.65
C ALA A 12 -5.36 17.63 2.20
N ARG A 13 -6.15 18.30 1.34
CA ARG A 13 -7.07 19.38 1.75
C ARG A 13 -8.16 18.88 2.70
N ALA A 14 -8.73 17.70 2.44
CA ALA A 14 -9.79 17.11 3.26
C ALA A 14 -9.32 16.62 4.65
N GLN A 15 -8.01 16.34 4.82
CA GLN A 15 -7.44 15.94 6.11
C GLN A 15 -7.28 17.10 7.09
N ASN A 16 -7.00 18.30 6.58
CA ASN A 16 -6.80 19.48 7.44
C ASN A 16 -8.09 19.86 8.20
N ASP A 17 -9.24 19.45 7.67
CA ASP A 17 -10.57 19.79 8.18
C ASP A 17 -11.10 18.81 9.25
N ARG A 18 -10.50 17.61 9.41
CA ARG A 18 -11.01 16.53 10.30
C ARG A 18 -10.22 16.32 11.60
N ARG A 19 -9.36 17.27 11.99
CA ARG A 19 -8.53 17.18 13.22
C ARG A 19 -9.31 17.08 14.55
N GLY A 20 -10.65 17.11 14.55
CA GLY A 20 -11.47 17.25 15.76
C GLY A 20 -12.21 16.04 16.34
N ARG A 21 -12.03 14.77 15.90
CA ARG A 21 -12.70 13.63 16.56
C ARG A 21 -11.75 12.47 16.89
N LEU A 22 -11.62 12.20 18.19
CA LEU A 22 -10.89 11.10 18.77
C LEU A 22 -11.69 9.79 18.68
N GLN A 23 -10.96 8.76 18.23
CA GLN A 23 -11.06 7.32 18.50
C GLN A 23 -12.44 6.67 18.73
N GLU A 24 -12.82 5.77 17.81
CA GLU A 24 -13.82 4.73 18.07
C GLU A 24 -13.32 3.36 17.57
N SER A 25 -13.67 2.32 18.32
CA SER A 25 -13.23 0.93 18.11
C SER A 25 -13.76 0.29 16.81
N CYS A 26 -13.00 -0.69 16.32
CA CYS A 26 -13.17 -1.34 15.03
C CYS A 26 -13.96 -2.66 15.13
N LYS A 27 -15.27 -2.60 14.86
CA LYS A 27 -16.03 -3.74 14.32
C LYS A 27 -16.63 -3.33 12.97
N ALA A 28 -16.31 -4.10 11.94
CA ALA A 28 -16.93 -4.12 10.60
C ALA A 28 -17.40 -2.75 10.05
N LYS A 29 -16.54 -1.72 10.05
CA LYS A 29 -16.88 -0.42 9.44
C LYS A 29 -16.63 -0.49 7.91
N PRO A 30 -17.50 0.09 7.07
CA PRO A 30 -17.30 0.17 5.62
C PRO A 30 -16.17 1.14 5.21
N PHE A 31 -15.56 1.81 6.18
CA PHE A 31 -14.54 2.85 6.02
C PHE A 31 -13.22 2.43 6.68
N TRP A 32 -12.13 2.98 6.16
CA TRP A 32 -10.79 2.77 6.70
C TRP A 32 -10.67 3.32 8.13
N CYS A 33 -10.02 2.55 9.02
CA CYS A 33 -9.79 2.90 10.42
C CYS A 33 -8.34 3.32 10.65
N ARG A 34 -8.13 4.40 11.40
CA ARG A 34 -6.80 4.86 11.82
C ARG A 34 -6.08 3.78 12.65
N PRO A 35 -4.76 3.63 12.55
CA PRO A 35 -4.00 2.77 13.43
C PRO A 35 -3.96 3.33 14.87
N SER A 36 -3.62 2.46 15.83
CA SER A 36 -3.34 2.89 17.20
C SER A 36 -2.14 3.84 17.25
N VAL A 37 -2.10 4.70 18.27
CA VAL A 37 -0.96 5.61 18.51
C VAL A 37 0.35 4.82 18.57
N GLY A 38 1.39 5.34 17.91
CA GLY A 38 2.70 4.69 17.81
C GLY A 38 2.81 3.63 16.71
N ARG A 39 1.73 3.39 15.93
CA ARG A 39 1.73 2.47 14.79
C ARG A 39 1.49 3.22 13.49
N LEU A 40 2.06 2.69 12.41
CA LEU A 40 1.76 3.09 11.05
C LEU A 40 0.88 2.05 10.37
N LYS A 41 0.11 2.47 9.38
CA LYS A 41 -0.76 1.58 8.61
C LYS A 41 -0.37 1.61 7.14
N LEU A 42 0.09 0.48 6.64
CA LEU A 42 0.54 0.27 5.27
C LEU A 42 -0.58 -0.42 4.49
N ASN A 43 -1.22 0.32 3.58
CA ASN A 43 -2.22 -0.23 2.67
C ASN A 43 -1.57 -0.59 1.35
N VAL A 44 -1.89 -1.76 0.81
CA VAL A 44 -1.30 -2.31 -0.41
C VAL A 44 -2.38 -2.84 -1.34
N ASP A 45 -2.19 -2.68 -2.65
CA ASP A 45 -3.09 -3.16 -3.71
C ASP A 45 -2.31 -3.45 -4.99
N ALA A 46 -2.85 -4.30 -5.85
CA ALA A 46 -2.34 -4.52 -7.19
C ALA A 46 -3.44 -4.44 -8.28
N ALA A 47 -3.06 -3.88 -9.43
CA ALA A 47 -3.90 -3.82 -10.62
C ALA A 47 -3.26 -4.62 -11.75
N VAL A 48 -3.93 -5.65 -12.24
CA VAL A 48 -3.41 -6.58 -13.26
C VAL A 48 -4.08 -6.33 -14.61
N ARG A 49 -3.29 -6.40 -15.68
CA ARG A 49 -3.68 -6.50 -17.09
C ARG A 49 -3.00 -7.73 -17.71
N GLU A 50 -3.25 -7.99 -19.00
CA GLU A 50 -2.82 -9.20 -19.68
C GLU A 50 -1.29 -9.43 -19.63
N ASP A 51 -0.51 -8.38 -19.83
CA ASP A 51 0.94 -8.39 -20.00
C ASP A 51 1.70 -7.53 -18.98
N LYS A 52 0.98 -6.91 -18.04
CA LYS A 52 1.56 -6.02 -17.03
C LYS A 52 0.70 -5.90 -15.79
N CYS A 53 1.31 -5.41 -14.72
CA CYS A 53 0.59 -4.99 -13.53
C CYS A 53 1.13 -3.67 -12.98
N GLY A 54 0.36 -3.07 -12.08
CA GLY A 54 0.79 -1.96 -11.26
C GLY A 54 0.61 -2.33 -9.79
N LEU A 55 1.62 -2.05 -9.00
CA LEU A 55 1.62 -2.22 -7.56
C LEU A 55 1.44 -0.84 -6.93
N GLY A 56 0.64 -0.73 -5.87
CA GLY A 56 0.40 0.53 -5.19
C GLY A 56 0.36 0.34 -3.69
N TRP A 57 1.03 1.22 -2.95
CA TRP A 57 0.96 1.23 -1.49
C TRP A 57 1.01 2.64 -0.91
N CYS A 58 0.38 2.81 0.24
CA CYS A 58 0.46 4.04 1.02
C CYS A 58 0.58 3.77 2.52
N LEU A 59 1.32 4.63 3.19
CA LEU A 59 1.56 4.62 4.62
C LEU A 59 0.80 5.77 5.28
N ARG A 60 0.08 5.45 6.35
CA ARG A 60 -0.72 6.41 7.12
C ARG A 60 -0.41 6.34 8.62
N ASP A 61 -0.46 7.49 9.28
CA ASP A 61 -0.21 7.61 10.72
C ASP A 61 -1.48 7.46 11.59
N ALA A 62 -1.31 7.51 12.91
CA ALA A 62 -2.40 7.43 13.89
C ALA A 62 -3.37 8.61 13.84
N ALA A 63 -2.97 9.77 13.29
CA ALA A 63 -3.88 10.87 12.98
C ALA A 63 -4.73 10.59 11.73
N GLY A 64 -4.40 9.55 10.98
CA GLY A 64 -5.02 9.20 9.69
C GLY A 64 -4.41 9.96 8.52
N SER A 65 -3.30 10.68 8.74
CA SER A 65 -2.59 11.45 7.73
C SER A 65 -1.79 10.52 6.83
N PHE A 66 -1.67 10.89 5.56
CA PHE A 66 -0.83 10.19 4.60
C PHE A 66 0.59 10.65 4.85
N VAL A 67 1.47 9.70 5.10
CA VAL A 67 2.88 9.94 5.38
C VAL A 67 3.69 9.81 4.11
N THR A 68 3.42 8.78 3.32
CA THR A 68 4.08 8.56 2.03
C THR A 68 3.42 7.38 1.32
N GLY A 69 3.76 7.17 0.06
CA GLY A 69 3.32 6.01 -0.71
C GLY A 69 4.11 5.90 -2.00
N ALA A 70 3.92 4.78 -2.70
CA ALA A 70 4.50 4.60 -4.01
C ALA A 70 3.58 3.79 -4.92
N ALA A 71 3.84 3.94 -6.22
CA ALA A 71 3.22 3.18 -7.28
C ALA A 71 4.34 2.64 -8.20
N LYS A 72 4.33 1.34 -8.47
CA LYS A 72 5.38 0.66 -9.24
C LYS A 72 4.76 -0.10 -10.42
N PRO A 73 4.99 0.31 -11.68
CA PRO A 73 4.63 -0.52 -12.83
C PRO A 73 5.54 -1.75 -12.90
N ARG A 74 5.00 -2.86 -13.40
CA ARG A 74 5.75 -4.09 -13.64
C ARG A 74 5.26 -4.74 -14.91
N THR A 75 6.19 -5.11 -15.77
CA THR A 75 5.92 -5.89 -16.98
C THR A 75 5.88 -7.39 -16.65
N GLY A 76 5.12 -8.13 -17.44
CA GLY A 76 4.97 -9.57 -17.29
C GLY A 76 3.59 -9.95 -16.76
N ARG A 77 3.18 -11.16 -17.12
CA ARG A 77 1.89 -11.73 -16.73
C ARG A 77 1.99 -12.29 -15.31
N LEU A 78 1.14 -11.77 -14.44
CA LEU A 78 0.95 -12.28 -13.08
C LEU A 78 -0.53 -12.57 -12.87
N SER A 79 -0.84 -13.60 -12.10
CA SER A 79 -2.18 -13.75 -11.53
C SER A 79 -2.47 -12.60 -10.55
N SER A 80 -3.75 -12.33 -10.29
CA SER A 80 -4.14 -11.35 -9.27
C SER A 80 -3.54 -11.67 -7.89
N LEU A 81 -3.44 -12.96 -7.52
CA LEU A 81 -2.86 -13.36 -6.24
C LEU A 81 -1.34 -13.11 -6.18
N GLU A 82 -0.60 -13.44 -7.24
CA GLU A 82 0.84 -13.13 -7.33
C GLU A 82 1.10 -11.64 -7.25
N ALA A 83 0.34 -10.84 -7.99
CA ALA A 83 0.52 -9.38 -8.00
C ALA A 83 0.29 -8.77 -6.61
N GLU A 84 -0.70 -9.24 -5.87
CA GLU A 84 -0.97 -8.81 -4.49
C GLU A 84 0.15 -9.22 -3.53
N LEU A 85 0.62 -10.47 -3.59
CA LEU A 85 1.73 -10.94 -2.76
C LEU A 85 3.02 -10.17 -3.07
N ILE A 86 3.35 -10.01 -4.35
CA ILE A 86 4.51 -9.22 -4.79
C ILE A 86 4.35 -7.75 -4.36
N GLY A 87 3.15 -7.19 -4.44
CA GLY A 87 2.85 -5.84 -3.95
C GLY A 87 3.16 -5.68 -2.47
N ILE A 88 2.74 -6.64 -1.63
CA ILE A 88 3.02 -6.64 -0.19
C ILE A 88 4.52 -6.77 0.07
N MET A 89 5.20 -7.70 -0.62
CA MET A 89 6.63 -7.91 -0.51
C MET A 89 7.41 -6.63 -0.83
N GLU A 90 7.13 -6.01 -1.98
CA GLU A 90 7.77 -4.77 -2.44
C GLU A 90 7.51 -3.59 -1.49
N ALA A 91 6.27 -3.46 -0.98
CA ALA A 91 5.93 -2.42 -0.03
C ALA A 91 6.69 -2.60 1.30
N LEU A 92 6.88 -3.83 1.77
CA LEU A 92 7.67 -4.12 2.96
C LEU A 92 9.17 -3.90 2.75
N SER A 93 9.73 -4.34 1.62
CA SER A 93 11.14 -4.09 1.26
C SER A 93 11.42 -2.58 1.18
N TRP A 94 10.50 -1.82 0.58
CA TRP A 94 10.57 -0.36 0.55
C TRP A 94 10.54 0.24 1.95
N LEU A 95 9.69 -0.28 2.84
CA LEU A 95 9.54 0.22 4.21
C LEU A 95 10.72 -0.17 5.12
N GLN A 96 11.38 -1.30 4.85
CA GLN A 96 12.51 -1.80 5.63
C GLN A 96 13.69 -0.81 5.68
N GLY A 97 13.86 -0.01 4.64
CA GLY A 97 14.87 1.06 4.56
C GLY A 97 14.61 2.28 5.44
N THR A 98 13.55 2.27 6.25
CA THR A 98 13.16 3.36 7.16
C THR A 98 13.22 2.94 8.63
N ASP A 99 13.15 3.90 9.55
CA ASP A 99 13.06 3.67 11.00
C ASP A 99 11.66 3.21 11.47
N TRP A 100 10.71 3.05 10.55
CA TRP A 100 9.34 2.68 10.87
C TRP A 100 9.18 1.18 11.07
N LYS A 101 9.34 0.73 12.33
CA LYS A 101 9.36 -0.70 12.69
C LYS A 101 8.08 -1.25 13.31
N ILE A 102 7.04 -0.43 13.51
CA ILE A 102 5.76 -0.83 14.11
C ILE A 102 4.62 -0.54 13.12
N VAL A 103 4.11 -1.58 12.44
CA VAL A 103 3.30 -1.43 11.23
C VAL A 103 2.10 -2.39 11.20
N ASP A 104 0.95 -1.90 10.74
CA ASP A 104 -0.22 -2.71 10.39
C ASP A 104 -0.38 -2.75 8.87
N VAL A 105 -0.19 -3.92 8.26
CA VAL A 105 -0.32 -4.14 6.82
C VAL A 105 -1.77 -4.52 6.50
N GLU A 106 -2.34 -3.85 5.50
CA GLU A 106 -3.71 -4.02 5.04
C GLU A 106 -3.77 -4.21 3.52
N SER A 107 -4.49 -5.25 3.08
CA SER A 107 -4.83 -5.46 1.65
C SER A 107 -6.30 -5.91 1.55
N ASP A 108 -6.93 -5.67 0.40
CA ASP A 108 -8.27 -6.20 0.12
C ASP A 108 -8.26 -7.59 -0.54
N ALA A 109 -7.07 -8.16 -0.75
CA ALA A 109 -6.87 -9.51 -1.22
C ALA A 109 -6.86 -10.52 -0.04
N SER A 110 -8.05 -10.97 0.36
CA SER A 110 -8.22 -11.93 1.47
C SER A 110 -7.36 -13.20 1.33
N ARG A 111 -7.19 -13.70 0.10
CA ARG A 111 -6.33 -14.85 -0.19
C ARG A 111 -4.85 -14.55 0.05
N ALA A 112 -4.35 -13.38 -0.30
CA ALA A 112 -2.95 -13.01 -0.06
C ALA A 112 -2.66 -12.95 1.45
N ILE A 113 -3.52 -12.27 2.21
CA ILE A 113 -3.41 -12.20 3.68
C ILE A 113 -3.45 -13.60 4.31
N MET A 114 -4.30 -14.48 3.78
CA MET A 114 -4.43 -15.85 4.23
C MET A 114 -3.16 -16.68 3.94
N GLU A 115 -2.56 -16.59 2.76
CA GLU A 115 -1.29 -17.26 2.45
C GLU A 115 -0.14 -16.80 3.37
N ILE A 116 -0.08 -15.49 3.66
CA ILE A 116 0.96 -14.93 4.55
C ILE A 116 0.80 -15.45 5.99
N THR A 117 -0.44 -15.54 6.48
CA THR A 117 -0.75 -15.84 7.89
C THR A 117 -0.87 -17.33 8.21
N ARG A 118 -1.11 -18.20 7.22
CA ARG A 118 -1.30 -19.65 7.45
C ARG A 118 -0.03 -20.43 7.76
N GLY A 119 1.16 -19.86 7.53
CA GLY A 119 2.45 -20.52 7.68
C GLY A 119 3.00 -21.07 6.36
N SER A 120 4.11 -21.82 6.42
CA SER A 120 4.81 -22.30 5.22
C SER A 120 3.99 -23.31 4.41
N SER A 121 4.03 -23.18 3.08
CA SER A 121 3.42 -24.12 2.14
C SER A 121 4.34 -24.35 0.95
N CYS A 122 4.37 -25.57 0.39
CA CYS A 122 5.21 -25.89 -0.79
C CYS A 122 4.62 -25.39 -2.12
N SER A 123 3.77 -24.35 -2.11
CA SER A 123 3.20 -23.76 -3.32
C SER A 123 4.03 -22.56 -3.81
N SER A 124 3.90 -22.18 -5.08
CA SER A 124 4.57 -20.97 -5.60
C SER A 124 4.18 -19.71 -4.83
N TYR A 125 2.92 -19.60 -4.41
CA TYR A 125 2.44 -18.53 -3.53
C TYR A 125 3.04 -18.63 -2.12
N GLY A 126 3.24 -19.86 -1.65
CA GLY A 126 3.88 -20.17 -0.37
C GLY A 126 5.30 -19.65 -0.28
N LEU A 127 6.10 -19.80 -1.34
CA LEU A 127 7.46 -19.26 -1.40
C LEU A 127 7.48 -17.73 -1.29
N VAL A 128 6.61 -17.03 -2.04
CA VAL A 128 6.52 -15.56 -1.92
C VAL A 128 6.01 -15.16 -0.53
N ALA A 129 5.10 -15.93 0.07
CA ALA A 129 4.65 -15.71 1.43
C ALA A 129 5.74 -16.00 2.48
N ASP A 130 6.63 -16.96 2.24
CA ASP A 130 7.84 -17.21 3.05
C ASP A 130 8.77 -15.98 3.00
N ASP A 131 9.05 -15.45 1.81
CA ASP A 131 9.86 -14.23 1.64
C ASP A 131 9.25 -13.03 2.38
N ILE A 132 7.93 -12.84 2.28
CA ILE A 132 7.21 -11.78 3.02
C ILE A 132 7.39 -11.96 4.53
N ARG A 133 7.28 -13.20 5.04
CA ARG A 133 7.47 -13.49 6.46
C ARG A 133 8.92 -13.25 6.90
N ASP A 134 9.90 -13.52 6.04
CA ASP A 134 11.30 -13.24 6.34
C ASP A 134 11.59 -11.74 6.39
N ILE A 135 11.03 -10.95 5.47
CA ILE A 135 11.11 -9.48 5.53
C ILE A 135 10.43 -8.97 6.81
N ALA A 136 9.26 -9.52 7.16
CA ALA A 136 8.48 -9.14 8.33
C ALA A 136 9.24 -9.29 9.67
N LYS A 137 10.21 -10.20 9.75
CA LYS A 137 11.09 -10.37 10.94
C LYS A 137 11.94 -9.14 11.25
N ASN A 138 12.14 -8.24 10.29
CA ASN A 138 12.90 -6.99 10.47
C ASN A 138 12.09 -5.86 11.14
N PHE A 139 10.82 -6.10 11.46
CA PHE A 139 9.93 -5.14 12.11
C PHE A 139 9.74 -5.52 13.58
N SER A 140 9.79 -4.54 14.49
CA SER A 140 9.57 -4.74 15.92
C SER A 140 8.16 -5.23 16.23
N SER A 141 7.17 -4.82 15.44
CA SER A 141 5.80 -5.32 15.53
C SER A 141 5.10 -5.14 14.20
N ILE A 142 4.63 -6.22 13.62
CA ILE A 142 3.92 -6.21 12.34
C ILE A 142 2.64 -7.06 12.42
N SER A 143 1.57 -6.58 11.79
CA SER A 143 0.32 -7.34 11.65
C SER A 143 -0.14 -7.32 10.19
N PHE A 144 -0.88 -8.35 9.78
CA PHE A 144 -1.46 -8.46 8.45
C PHE A 144 -2.97 -8.62 8.58
N SER A 145 -3.75 -7.83 7.85
CA SER A 145 -5.20 -7.88 7.92
C SER A 145 -5.86 -7.62 6.57
N HIS A 146 -6.99 -8.30 6.35
CA HIS A 146 -7.82 -8.09 5.19
C HIS A 146 -8.81 -6.95 5.45
N ILE A 147 -8.95 -6.04 4.48
CA ILE A 147 -9.91 -4.94 4.52
C ILE A 147 -10.83 -4.95 3.30
N ARG A 148 -11.94 -4.22 3.36
CA ARG A 148 -12.79 -4.04 2.17
C ARG A 148 -12.08 -3.12 1.17
N ARG A 149 -12.29 -3.36 -0.12
CA ARG A 149 -11.81 -2.48 -1.21
C ARG A 149 -12.19 -1.00 -1.04
N SER A 150 -13.37 -0.72 -0.48
CA SER A 150 -13.81 0.66 -0.17
C SER A 150 -12.88 1.37 0.84
N ALA A 151 -12.24 0.62 1.73
CA ALA A 151 -11.26 1.10 2.69
C ALA A 151 -9.82 1.14 2.12
N ASN A 152 -9.56 0.49 0.98
CA ASN A 152 -8.26 0.40 0.33
C ASN A 152 -8.08 1.38 -0.86
N ARG A 153 -8.96 2.38 -1.00
CA ARG A 153 -9.06 3.21 -2.21
C ARG A 153 -7.74 3.89 -2.63
N ILE A 154 -6.91 4.33 -1.68
CA ILE A 154 -5.66 5.04 -2.02
C ILE A 154 -4.67 4.09 -2.71
N ALA A 155 -4.39 2.94 -2.11
CA ALA A 155 -3.52 1.93 -2.70
C ALA A 155 -4.07 1.46 -4.05
N HIS A 156 -5.39 1.29 -4.14
CA HIS A 156 -6.05 0.91 -5.39
C HIS A 156 -5.85 1.90 -6.54
N GLU A 157 -6.00 3.21 -6.29
CA GLU A 157 -5.76 4.23 -7.32
C GLU A 157 -4.27 4.33 -7.69
N LEU A 158 -3.36 4.13 -6.74
CA LEU A 158 -1.92 4.06 -7.01
C LEU A 158 -1.58 2.86 -7.93
N ALA A 159 -2.09 1.68 -7.61
CA ALA A 159 -1.89 0.46 -8.40
C ALA A 159 -2.44 0.63 -9.82
N ARG A 160 -3.65 1.18 -9.97
CA ARG A 160 -4.26 1.47 -11.28
C ARG A 160 -3.49 2.50 -12.08
N ALA A 161 -2.96 3.53 -11.42
CA ALA A 161 -2.13 4.54 -12.07
C ALA A 161 -0.85 3.90 -12.62
N ALA A 162 -0.13 3.11 -11.79
CA ALA A 162 1.05 2.36 -12.21
C ALA A 162 0.75 1.41 -13.38
N CYS A 163 -0.32 0.62 -13.30
CA CYS A 163 -0.70 -0.34 -14.34
C CYS A 163 -0.99 0.35 -15.69
N SER A 164 -1.40 1.63 -15.66
CA SER A 164 -1.75 2.43 -16.83
C SER A 164 -0.58 3.26 -17.38
N MET A 165 0.60 3.18 -16.77
CA MET A 165 1.81 3.77 -17.34
C MET A 165 2.23 2.94 -18.57
N SER A 166 2.67 3.65 -19.61
CA SER A 166 3.33 3.08 -20.79
C SER A 166 4.79 2.76 -20.45
N ASP A 167 5.36 1.72 -21.07
CA ASP A 167 6.66 1.12 -20.75
C ASP A 167 7.88 2.06 -20.85
N LEU A 168 7.67 3.32 -21.22
CA LEU A 168 8.72 4.31 -21.51
C LEU A 168 9.34 4.97 -20.26
N HIS A 169 8.90 4.67 -19.04
CA HIS A 169 9.51 5.22 -17.82
C HIS A 169 9.86 4.10 -16.85
N SER A 170 11.02 3.50 -17.13
CA SER A 170 11.61 2.43 -16.38
C SER A 170 12.13 2.92 -15.01
N TRP A 171 11.82 2.15 -13.96
CA TRP A 171 12.46 2.07 -12.64
C TRP A 171 12.36 3.21 -11.62
N PHE A 172 11.68 4.32 -11.88
CA PHE A 172 11.54 5.35 -10.83
C PHE A 172 10.42 5.00 -9.83
N TYR A 173 10.79 4.74 -8.58
CA TYR A 173 9.86 4.82 -7.45
C TYR A 173 9.29 6.24 -7.43
N TYR A 174 8.00 6.40 -7.72
CA TYR A 174 7.31 7.63 -7.37
C TYR A 174 7.09 7.59 -5.85
N ILE A 175 8.14 7.87 -5.08
CA ILE A 175 7.97 8.19 -3.67
C ILE A 175 7.13 9.46 -3.67
N LEU A 176 5.92 9.38 -3.11
CA LEU A 176 5.08 10.54 -2.85
C LEU A 176 5.39 10.97 -1.41
N PRO A 177 6.44 11.78 -1.14
CA PRO A 177 6.57 12.39 0.17
C PRO A 177 5.39 13.33 0.41
N VAL A 178 4.99 13.52 1.67
CA VAL A 178 4.14 14.66 2.04
C VAL A 178 4.95 15.93 1.72
N VAL A 179 4.66 16.58 0.58
CA VAL A 179 5.21 17.88 0.10
C VAL A 179 6.68 17.76 -0.38
N PHE A 180 7.09 18.04 -1.64
CA PHE A 180 6.78 19.15 -2.57
C PHE A 180 6.65 18.67 -4.03
N ILE A 181 5.61 19.11 -4.74
CA ILE A 181 5.74 19.50 -6.15
C ILE A 181 5.70 21.03 -6.13
N PHE A 182 6.87 21.64 -6.00
CA PHE A 182 7.13 22.96 -6.56
C PHE A 182 8.26 22.76 -7.57
N CYS A 183 7.96 22.99 -8.83
CA CYS A 183 8.91 23.67 -9.70
C CYS A 183 8.12 24.77 -10.41
N PRO A 184 8.49 26.05 -10.22
CA PRO A 184 7.83 27.21 -10.80
C PRO A 184 8.16 27.36 -12.30
N GLU A 185 7.27 28.06 -12.99
CA GLU A 185 7.44 28.80 -14.25
C GLU A 185 8.30 28.17 -15.36
N GLN A 186 7.64 27.82 -16.46
CA GLN A 186 7.77 28.57 -17.72
C GLN A 186 6.39 28.67 -18.38
#